data_AF-A0A3D3KVG4-F1
#
_entry.id   AF-A0A3D3KVG4-F1
#
_cell.length_a   1.000
_cell.length_b   1.000
_cell.length_c   1.000
_cell.angle_alpha   90.00
_cell.angle_beta   90.00
_cell.angle_gamma   90.00
#
_symmetry.space_group_name_H-M   'P 1'
#
loop_
_entity.id
_entity.type
_entity.pdbx_description
1 polymer ?
#
loop_
_entity_poly.entity_id
_entity_poly.type
_entity_poly.pdbx_seq_one_letter_code
_entity_poly.pdbx_strand_id
1 'polypeptide(L)'
;MDSRAAVATAEGLAASFAELAVVLRGGGETSGAWDADPLRRRADIALETLAEVARSEAKMAALKVHAAAYYAEAAQTLAGPAESPQEHRGQEMAVVAEVACVLTVSERTASALLAESHELTSNLPLTLAALQAGSMSWQHARVMVDETANLDRPAAAALEAHFLDRDAPNPARGCPAGELVASRFRHKARTWRERHHPVSIEKRHARGMADRRLEYRPDRDGMAWLSAYLPADTAAGIWERTTTVARALQGPDEPRPLSQLRADVAATWLLSNNIACLLYTSPSPRDRSRSRMP
;
A
#
# COMPACT_ATOMS: atom_id res chain seq x y z
N MET A 1 -9.19 -19.40 24.74
CA MET A 1 -10.50 -19.63 24.08
C MET A 1 -10.56 -21.11 23.75
N ASP A 2 -11.61 -21.82 24.14
CA ASP A 2 -11.73 -23.26 23.86
C ASP A 2 -11.86 -23.48 22.34
N SER A 3 -11.03 -24.35 21.75
CA SER A 3 -10.95 -24.53 20.28
C SER A 3 -12.32 -24.82 19.66
N ARG A 4 -13.15 -25.56 20.38
CA ARG A 4 -14.53 -25.89 19.99
C ARG A 4 -15.45 -24.68 19.91
N ALA A 5 -15.27 -23.68 20.78
CA ALA A 5 -16.05 -22.44 20.76
C ALA A 5 -15.66 -21.55 19.57
N ALA A 6 -14.38 -21.53 19.19
CA ALA A 6 -13.91 -20.80 18.02
C ALA A 6 -14.50 -21.38 16.73
N VAL A 7 -14.49 -22.71 16.59
CA VAL A 7 -15.08 -23.41 15.43
C VAL A 7 -16.59 -23.15 15.33
N ALA A 8 -17.34 -23.31 16.43
CA ALA A 8 -18.78 -23.06 16.45
C ALA A 8 -19.14 -21.61 16.08
N THR A 9 -18.32 -20.64 16.50
CA THR A 9 -18.51 -19.22 16.15
C THR A 9 -18.26 -18.99 14.65
N ALA A 10 -17.23 -19.62 14.08
CA ALA A 10 -16.95 -19.55 12.64
C ALA A 10 -18.06 -20.18 11.80
N GLU A 11 -18.63 -21.32 12.24
CA GLU A 11 -19.78 -21.95 11.60
C GLU A 11 -21.03 -21.05 11.64
N GLY A 12 -21.28 -20.38 12.78
CA GLY A 12 -22.37 -19.41 12.91
C GLY A 12 -22.21 -18.21 11.98
N LEU A 13 -20.99 -17.70 11.79
CA LEU A 13 -20.70 -16.65 10.80
C LEU A 13 -20.94 -17.14 9.37
N ALA A 14 -20.51 -18.36 9.04
CA ALA A 14 -20.73 -18.95 7.71
C ALA A 14 -22.23 -19.11 7.39
N ALA A 15 -23.03 -19.58 8.35
CA ALA A 15 -24.48 -19.66 8.21
C ALA A 15 -25.11 -18.27 8.00
N SER A 16 -24.64 -17.26 8.76
CA SER A 16 -25.11 -15.88 8.62
C SER A 16 -24.82 -15.29 7.22
N PHE A 17 -23.64 -15.57 6.65
CA PHE A 17 -23.32 -15.17 5.27
C PHE A 17 -24.22 -15.85 4.23
N ALA A 18 -24.56 -17.13 4.43
CA ALA A 18 -25.44 -17.86 3.54
C ALA A 18 -26.86 -17.29 3.54
N GLU A 19 -27.40 -16.96 4.72
CA GLU A 19 -28.70 -16.30 4.89
C GLU A 19 -28.73 -14.92 4.22
N LEU A 20 -27.70 -14.09 4.45
CA LEU A 20 -27.60 -12.77 3.84
C LEU A 20 -27.58 -12.85 2.29
N ALA A 21 -26.90 -13.86 1.74
CA ALA A 21 -26.89 -14.12 0.30
C ALA A 21 -28.26 -14.55 -0.24
N VAL A 22 -29.09 -15.24 0.54
CA VAL A 22 -30.48 -15.58 0.17
C VAL A 22 -31.35 -14.33 0.16
N VAL A 23 -31.26 -13.47 1.17
CA VAL A 23 -32.02 -12.20 1.26
C VAL A 23 -31.74 -11.29 0.06
N LEU A 24 -30.47 -11.18 -0.35
CA LEU A 24 -30.07 -10.40 -1.53
C LEU A 24 -30.59 -10.98 -2.86
N ARG A 25 -30.70 -12.31 -2.96
CA ARG A 25 -31.24 -13.00 -4.14
C ARG A 25 -32.77 -12.93 -4.21
N GLY A 26 -33.44 -12.98 -3.06
CA GLY A 26 -34.90 -12.99 -2.94
C GLY A 26 -35.58 -11.63 -3.04
N GLY A 27 -34.93 -10.63 -3.63
CA GLY A 27 -35.31 -9.21 -3.65
C GLY A 27 -36.81 -8.93 -3.67
N GLY A 28 -37.38 -8.75 -2.48
CA GLY A 28 -38.59 -8.00 -2.15
C GLY A 28 -39.84 -8.27 -2.97
N GLU A 29 -40.62 -9.29 -2.60
CA GLU A 29 -42.07 -9.09 -2.56
C GLU A 29 -42.34 -8.05 -1.47
N THR A 30 -42.59 -6.79 -1.87
CA THR A 30 -43.02 -5.76 -0.93
C THR A 30 -44.31 -5.13 -1.43
N SER A 31 -45.39 -5.62 -0.85
CA SER A 31 -46.71 -5.00 -0.85
C SER A 31 -46.68 -3.73 0.01
N GLY A 32 -47.01 -2.58 -0.59
CA GLY A 32 -47.29 -1.29 0.04
C GLY A 32 -46.07 -0.36 0.23
N ALA A 33 -46.11 0.95 0.03
CA ALA A 33 -47.14 1.89 -0.40
C ALA A 33 -46.41 3.19 -0.83
N TRP A 34 -46.87 3.81 -1.93
CA TRP A 34 -46.74 5.20 -2.38
C TRP A 34 -45.63 6.08 -1.73
N ASP A 35 -44.44 6.14 -2.36
CA ASP A 35 -43.71 7.38 -2.76
C ASP A 35 -42.23 7.15 -3.19
N ALA A 36 -41.71 5.90 -3.13
CA ALA A 36 -40.36 5.58 -3.59
C ALA A 36 -40.35 4.59 -4.76
N ASP A 37 -39.57 4.90 -5.80
CA ASP A 37 -39.27 3.99 -6.90
C ASP A 37 -38.74 2.65 -6.35
N PRO A 38 -39.45 1.52 -6.56
CA PRO A 38 -39.03 0.21 -6.07
C PRO A 38 -37.61 -0.19 -6.51
N LEU A 39 -37.17 0.25 -7.69
CA LEU A 39 -35.81 0.01 -8.18
C LEU A 39 -34.78 0.81 -7.38
N ARG A 40 -35.09 2.06 -7.05
CA ARG A 40 -34.24 2.89 -6.19
C ARG A 40 -34.07 2.29 -4.80
N ARG A 41 -35.17 1.84 -4.19
CA ARG A 41 -35.13 1.15 -2.88
C ARG A 41 -34.25 -0.11 -2.92
N ARG A 42 -34.35 -0.90 -3.99
CA ARG A 42 -33.49 -2.09 -4.17
C ARG A 42 -32.02 -1.72 -4.34
N ALA A 43 -31.72 -0.64 -5.07
CA ALA A 43 -30.35 -0.13 -5.22
C ALA A 43 -29.79 0.35 -3.87
N ASP A 44 -30.57 1.07 -3.08
CA ASP A 44 -30.17 1.57 -1.76
C ASP A 44 -29.84 0.41 -0.81
N ILE A 45 -30.70 -0.63 -0.73
CA ILE A 45 -30.45 -1.84 0.06
C ILE A 45 -29.16 -2.55 -0.37
N ALA A 46 -28.89 -2.63 -1.68
CA ALA A 46 -27.67 -3.25 -2.18
C ALA A 46 -26.42 -2.46 -1.77
N LEU A 47 -26.47 -1.13 -1.82
CA LEU A 47 -25.36 -0.27 -1.38
C LEU A 47 -25.13 -0.36 0.13
N GLU A 48 -26.19 -0.34 0.93
CA GLU A 48 -26.11 -0.55 2.38
C GLU A 48 -25.48 -1.90 2.72
N THR A 49 -25.87 -2.95 2.01
CA THR A 49 -25.32 -4.28 2.21
C THR A 49 -23.83 -4.35 1.85
N LEU A 50 -23.43 -3.73 0.72
CA LEU A 50 -22.01 -3.64 0.35
C LEU A 50 -21.19 -2.90 1.42
N ALA A 51 -21.75 -1.85 2.04
CA ALA A 51 -21.07 -1.14 3.11
C ALA A 51 -20.90 -1.99 4.37
N GLU A 52 -21.90 -2.81 4.74
CA GLU A 52 -21.78 -3.75 5.88
C GLU A 52 -20.80 -4.88 5.61
N VAL A 53 -20.78 -5.42 4.38
CA VAL A 53 -19.80 -6.43 3.99
C VAL A 53 -18.39 -5.86 4.10
N ALA A 54 -18.14 -4.64 3.59
CA ALA A 54 -16.83 -4.00 3.70
C ALA A 54 -16.39 -3.78 5.16
N ARG A 55 -17.32 -3.41 6.07
CA ARG A 55 -17.02 -3.34 7.51
C ARG A 55 -16.69 -4.72 8.10
N SER A 56 -17.41 -5.74 7.69
CA SER A 56 -17.20 -7.11 8.16
C SER A 56 -15.87 -7.68 7.67
N GLU A 57 -15.46 -7.39 6.43
CA GLU A 57 -14.15 -7.74 5.90
C GLU A 57 -13.02 -7.11 6.72
N ALA A 58 -13.16 -5.84 7.13
CA ALA A 58 -12.21 -5.18 8.02
C ALA A 58 -12.09 -5.90 9.38
N LYS A 59 -13.23 -6.23 10.01
CA LYS A 59 -13.26 -6.99 11.27
C LYS A 59 -12.60 -8.36 11.13
N MET A 60 -12.83 -9.04 10.01
CA MET A 60 -12.20 -10.32 9.70
C MET A 60 -10.70 -10.20 9.41
N ALA A 61 -10.26 -9.12 8.78
CA ALA A 61 -8.84 -8.82 8.66
C ALA A 61 -8.20 -8.60 10.03
N ALA A 62 -8.86 -7.90 10.95
CA ALA A 62 -8.35 -7.74 12.32
C ALA A 62 -8.26 -9.07 13.07
N LEU A 63 -9.27 -9.95 12.93
CA LEU A 63 -9.21 -11.30 13.52
C LEU A 63 -8.04 -12.10 12.95
N LYS A 64 -7.79 -11.98 11.63
CA LYS A 64 -6.65 -12.63 10.98
C LYS A 64 -5.31 -12.12 11.52
N VAL A 65 -5.19 -10.81 11.77
CA VAL A 65 -4.01 -10.21 12.41
C VAL A 65 -3.76 -10.82 13.79
N HIS A 66 -4.80 -10.88 14.62
CA HIS A 66 -4.70 -11.48 15.96
C HIS A 66 -4.31 -12.95 15.91
N ALA A 67 -4.93 -13.72 15.01
CA ALA A 67 -4.61 -15.14 14.85
C ALA A 67 -3.16 -15.36 14.37
N ALA A 68 -2.69 -14.55 13.40
CA ALA A 68 -1.33 -14.63 12.91
C ALA A 68 -0.29 -14.25 13.98
N ALA A 69 -0.54 -13.18 14.73
CA ALA A 69 0.33 -12.74 15.83
C ALA A 69 0.36 -13.78 16.97
N TYR A 70 -0.81 -14.29 17.38
CA TYR A 70 -0.92 -15.32 18.40
C TYR A 70 -0.18 -16.60 18.01
N TYR A 71 -0.35 -17.06 16.76
CA TYR A 71 0.35 -18.23 16.27
C TYR A 71 1.87 -18.00 16.20
N ALA A 72 2.33 -16.84 15.75
CA ALA A 72 3.76 -16.51 15.71
C ALA A 72 4.39 -16.50 17.12
N GLU A 73 3.70 -15.94 18.11
CA GLU A 73 4.12 -15.95 19.52
C GLU A 73 4.15 -17.36 20.10
N ALA A 74 3.10 -18.15 19.84
CA ALA A 74 3.04 -19.54 20.27
C ALA A 74 4.18 -20.35 19.66
N ALA A 75 4.42 -20.23 18.34
CA ALA A 75 5.49 -20.93 17.65
C ALA A 75 6.88 -20.58 18.22
N GLN A 76 7.14 -19.29 18.51
CA GLN A 76 8.38 -18.86 19.17
C GLN A 76 8.52 -19.48 20.58
N THR A 77 7.42 -19.53 21.34
CA THR A 77 7.41 -20.12 22.68
C THR A 77 7.68 -21.63 22.65
N LEU A 78 7.09 -22.35 21.69
CA LEU A 78 7.31 -23.80 21.52
C LEU A 78 8.74 -24.12 21.04
N ALA A 79 9.29 -23.31 20.13
CA ALA A 79 10.62 -23.52 19.58
C ALA A 79 11.74 -23.18 20.58
N GLY A 80 11.48 -22.28 21.54
CA GLY A 80 12.47 -21.74 22.45
C GLY A 80 13.43 -20.74 21.77
N PRO A 81 14.32 -20.09 22.54
CA PRO A 81 15.26 -19.11 22.00
C PRO A 81 16.21 -19.77 20.99
N ALA A 82 16.36 -19.18 19.80
CA ALA A 82 17.36 -19.63 18.84
C ALA A 82 18.78 -19.40 19.38
N GLU A 83 19.65 -20.40 19.26
CA GLU A 83 21.04 -20.32 19.70
C GLU A 83 21.95 -19.78 18.58
N SER A 84 21.48 -19.80 17.34
CA SER A 84 22.20 -19.30 16.17
C SER A 84 21.33 -18.49 15.19
N PRO A 85 21.92 -17.58 14.39
CA PRO A 85 21.19 -16.86 13.34
C PRO A 85 20.53 -17.78 12.29
N GLN A 86 21.13 -18.95 12.04
CA GLN A 86 20.60 -19.95 11.11
C GLN A 86 19.34 -20.62 11.67
N GLU A 87 19.34 -20.97 12.96
CA GLU A 87 18.16 -21.48 13.65
C GLU A 87 17.04 -20.45 13.67
N HIS A 88 17.36 -19.19 13.96
CA HIS A 88 16.37 -18.11 13.96
C HIS A 88 15.66 -18.00 12.59
N ARG A 89 16.45 -18.00 11.50
CA ARG A 89 15.88 -18.01 10.14
C ARG A 89 15.08 -19.27 9.86
N GLY A 90 15.54 -20.43 10.33
CA GLY A 90 14.81 -21.70 10.19
C GLY A 90 13.45 -21.67 10.88
N GLN A 91 13.39 -21.12 12.10
CA GLN A 91 12.15 -20.92 12.86
C GLN A 91 11.21 -19.95 12.14
N GLU A 92 11.72 -18.81 11.66
CA GLU A 92 10.92 -17.85 10.87
C GLU A 92 10.34 -18.51 9.61
N MET A 93 11.17 -19.23 8.84
CA MET A 93 10.74 -19.92 7.63
C MET A 93 9.65 -20.97 7.90
N ALA A 94 9.77 -21.72 9.00
CA ALA A 94 8.76 -22.70 9.39
C ALA A 94 7.40 -22.03 9.68
N VAL A 95 7.39 -20.95 10.45
CA VAL A 95 6.17 -20.16 10.75
C VAL A 95 5.55 -19.63 9.45
N VAL A 96 6.36 -19.09 8.54
CA VAL A 96 5.87 -18.60 7.25
C VAL A 96 5.25 -19.73 6.42
N ALA A 97 5.90 -20.89 6.35
CA ALA A 97 5.43 -22.03 5.56
C ALA A 97 4.11 -22.60 6.08
N GLU A 98 3.95 -22.73 7.40
CA GLU A 98 2.71 -23.21 8.01
C GLU A 98 1.53 -22.26 7.75
N VAL A 99 1.75 -20.95 7.93
CA VAL A 99 0.74 -19.92 7.64
C VAL A 99 0.38 -19.89 6.15
N ALA A 100 1.38 -20.00 5.27
CA ALA A 100 1.18 -20.08 3.83
C ALA A 100 0.31 -21.29 3.43
N CYS A 101 0.59 -22.45 4.05
CA CYS A 101 -0.16 -23.69 3.81
C CYS A 101 -1.63 -23.55 4.24
N VAL A 102 -1.88 -23.11 5.48
CA VAL A 102 -3.26 -22.96 6.02
C VAL A 102 -4.07 -21.94 5.22
N LEU A 103 -3.45 -20.82 4.82
CA LEU A 103 -4.14 -19.78 4.05
C LEU A 103 -4.17 -20.05 2.54
N THR A 104 -3.46 -21.07 2.05
CA THR A 104 -3.29 -21.36 0.62
C THR A 104 -2.77 -20.15 -0.16
N VAL A 105 -1.72 -19.53 0.34
CA VAL A 105 -1.05 -18.37 -0.29
C VAL A 105 0.44 -18.63 -0.48
N SER A 106 1.13 -17.77 -1.25
CA SER A 106 2.59 -17.86 -1.34
C SER A 106 3.26 -17.48 -0.02
N GLU A 107 4.43 -18.07 0.26
CA GLU A 107 5.26 -17.72 1.43
C GLU A 107 5.52 -16.21 1.52
N ARG A 108 5.74 -15.54 0.38
CA ARG A 108 5.89 -14.07 0.34
C ARG A 108 4.66 -13.35 0.89
N THR A 109 3.45 -13.85 0.61
CA THR A 109 2.20 -13.26 1.10
C THR A 109 2.01 -13.54 2.59
N ALA A 110 2.32 -14.77 3.04
CA ALA A 110 2.26 -15.13 4.45
C ALA A 110 3.28 -14.35 5.29
N SER A 111 4.52 -14.21 4.80
CA SER A 111 5.57 -13.40 5.43
C SER A 111 5.15 -11.94 5.56
N ALA A 112 4.57 -11.35 4.49
CA ALA A 112 4.04 -9.99 4.56
C ALA A 112 2.91 -9.85 5.58
N LEU A 113 1.96 -10.79 5.61
CA LEU A 113 0.89 -10.80 6.60
C LEU A 113 1.42 -10.89 8.03
N LEU A 114 2.41 -11.75 8.29
CA LEU A 114 3.01 -11.90 9.61
C LEU A 114 3.72 -10.62 10.05
N ALA A 115 4.49 -9.99 9.16
CA ALA A 115 5.16 -8.72 9.43
C ALA A 115 4.15 -7.58 9.68
N GLU A 116 3.13 -7.44 8.82
CA GLU A 116 2.05 -6.47 8.98
C GLU A 116 1.28 -6.71 10.29
N SER A 117 1.03 -7.97 10.65
CA SER A 117 0.34 -8.34 11.89
C SER A 117 1.17 -7.99 13.12
N HIS A 118 2.47 -8.25 13.09
CA HIS A 118 3.39 -7.88 14.17
C HIS A 118 3.43 -6.36 14.38
N GLU A 119 3.51 -5.57 13.31
CA GLU A 119 3.52 -4.11 13.41
C GLU A 119 2.20 -3.57 13.99
N LEU A 120 1.07 -4.11 13.54
CA LEU A 120 -0.26 -3.71 14.02
C LEU A 120 -0.47 -4.04 15.51
N THR A 121 0.06 -5.16 16.00
CA THR A 121 -0.12 -5.55 17.41
C THR A 121 0.90 -4.90 18.35
N SER A 122 2.08 -4.51 17.86
CA SER A 122 3.17 -3.99 18.70
C SER A 122 3.31 -2.47 18.69
N ASN A 123 3.06 -1.81 17.56
CA ASN A 123 3.37 -0.39 17.38
C ASN A 123 2.17 0.46 16.94
N LEU A 124 1.10 -0.15 16.39
CA LEU A 124 -0.06 0.56 15.84
C LEU A 124 -1.42 0.13 16.46
N PRO A 125 -1.60 0.31 17.78
CA PRO A 125 -2.80 -0.15 18.48
C PRO A 125 -4.10 0.57 18.05
N LEU A 126 -4.08 1.86 17.72
CA LEU A 126 -5.31 2.56 17.29
C LEU A 126 -5.74 2.12 15.88
N THR A 127 -4.77 1.79 15.03
CA THR A 127 -4.99 1.26 13.68
C THR A 127 -5.64 -0.12 13.77
N LEU A 128 -5.11 -0.99 14.65
CA LEU A 128 -5.70 -2.29 14.91
C LEU A 128 -7.12 -2.14 15.49
N ALA A 129 -7.34 -1.22 16.43
CA ALA A 129 -8.66 -0.95 17.01
C ALA A 129 -9.67 -0.46 15.95
N ALA A 130 -9.25 0.42 15.05
CA ALA A 130 -10.10 0.90 13.96
C ALA A 130 -10.43 -0.20 12.94
N LEU A 131 -9.48 -1.10 12.66
CA LEU A 131 -9.72 -2.29 11.83
C LEU A 131 -10.71 -3.24 12.52
N GLN A 132 -10.58 -3.44 13.83
CA GLN A 132 -11.52 -4.24 14.65
C GLN A 132 -12.92 -3.61 14.75
N ALA A 133 -13.02 -2.29 14.73
CA ALA A 133 -14.30 -1.59 14.69
C ALA A 133 -14.97 -1.67 13.30
N GLY A 134 -14.19 -1.97 12.25
CA GLY A 134 -14.61 -1.89 10.86
C GLY A 134 -14.68 -0.45 10.33
N SER A 135 -14.10 0.52 11.04
CA SER A 135 -14.08 1.93 10.64
C SER A 135 -12.98 2.25 9.63
N MET A 136 -12.06 1.31 9.39
CA MET A 136 -11.07 1.38 8.31
C MET A 136 -10.88 0.00 7.66
N SER A 137 -10.61 -0.03 6.36
CA SER A 137 -10.33 -1.29 5.65
C SER A 137 -8.88 -1.77 5.82
N TRP A 138 -8.63 -3.03 5.49
CA TRP A 138 -7.28 -3.62 5.48
C TRP A 138 -6.27 -2.80 4.67
N GLN A 139 -6.70 -2.21 3.54
CA GLN A 139 -5.83 -1.37 2.72
C GLN A 139 -5.38 -0.09 3.45
N HIS A 140 -6.23 0.48 4.32
CA HIS A 140 -5.87 1.63 5.14
C HIS A 140 -4.89 1.25 6.25
N ALA A 141 -5.10 0.10 6.90
CA ALA A 141 -4.17 -0.43 7.89
C ALA A 141 -2.78 -0.68 7.29
N ARG A 142 -2.71 -1.24 6.07
CA ARG A 142 -1.44 -1.41 5.35
C ARG A 142 -0.75 -0.08 5.02
N VAL A 143 -1.52 0.96 4.69
CA VAL A 143 -0.96 2.30 4.50
C VAL A 143 -0.31 2.80 5.79
N MET A 144 -0.93 2.57 6.96
CA MET A 144 -0.33 2.95 8.25
C MET A 144 0.98 2.20 8.47
N VAL A 145 0.98 0.86 8.31
CA VAL A 145 2.19 0.02 8.43
C VAL A 145 3.30 0.50 7.49
N ASP A 146 2.98 0.76 6.21
CA ASP A 146 3.94 1.24 5.22
C ASP A 146 4.54 2.60 5.59
N GLU A 147 3.71 3.53 6.08
CA GLU A 147 4.14 4.89 6.41
C GLU A 147 4.76 5.01 7.79
N THR A 148 4.56 4.05 8.70
CA THR A 148 5.33 3.96 9.95
C THR A 148 6.59 3.12 9.82
N ALA A 149 6.80 2.44 8.69
CA ALA A 149 8.03 1.70 8.43
C ALA A 149 9.26 2.61 8.56
N ASN A 150 10.21 2.20 9.41
CA ASN A 150 11.44 2.93 9.76
C ASN A 150 11.24 4.21 10.60
N LEU A 151 10.05 4.43 11.17
CA LEU A 151 9.87 5.38 12.25
C LEU A 151 10.20 4.70 13.59
N ASP A 152 10.69 5.48 14.54
CA ASP A 152 10.75 5.04 15.93
C ASP A 152 9.34 5.02 16.54
N ARG A 153 9.17 4.24 17.61
CA ARG A 153 7.86 4.05 18.27
C ARG A 153 7.14 5.37 18.60
N PRO A 154 7.81 6.42 19.12
CA PRO A 154 7.15 7.71 19.36
C PRO A 154 6.63 8.39 18.08
N ALA A 155 7.40 8.38 16.99
CA ALA A 155 6.95 8.99 15.73
C ALA A 155 5.83 8.18 15.06
N ALA A 156 5.86 6.85 15.16
CA ALA A 156 4.78 5.99 14.70
C ALA A 156 3.48 6.29 15.47
N ALA A 157 3.54 6.37 16.81
CA ALA A 157 2.40 6.72 17.65
C ALA A 157 1.86 8.13 17.36
N ALA A 158 2.73 9.10 17.08
CA ALA A 158 2.31 10.45 16.71
C ALA A 158 1.59 10.47 15.35
N LEU A 159 2.04 9.68 14.37
CA LEU A 159 1.37 9.52 13.07
C LEU A 159 -0.01 8.89 13.27
N GLU A 160 -0.08 7.86 14.08
CA GLU A 160 -1.32 7.16 14.41
C GLU A 160 -2.34 8.06 15.11
N ALA A 161 -1.93 8.75 16.17
CA ALA A 161 -2.78 9.69 16.89
C ALA A 161 -3.28 10.81 15.97
N HIS A 162 -2.44 11.33 15.07
CA HIS A 162 -2.86 12.37 14.13
C HIS A 162 -4.09 11.95 13.30
N PHE A 163 -4.15 10.70 12.84
CA PHE A 163 -5.24 10.26 11.94
C PHE A 163 -6.41 9.59 12.65
N LEU A 164 -6.18 8.99 13.83
CA LEU A 164 -7.15 8.10 14.47
C LEU A 164 -7.61 8.58 15.85
N ASP A 165 -6.85 9.46 16.50
CA ASP A 165 -7.23 10.05 17.78
C ASP A 165 -7.87 11.43 17.56
N ARG A 166 -9.13 11.56 17.95
CA ARG A 166 -9.90 12.81 17.82
C ARG A 166 -9.45 13.86 18.84
N ASP A 167 -8.87 13.42 19.95
CA ASP A 167 -8.41 14.27 21.05
C ASP A 167 -6.92 14.61 20.93
N ALA A 168 -6.26 14.16 19.87
CA ALA A 168 -4.86 14.48 19.60
C ALA A 168 -4.64 16.00 19.50
N PRO A 169 -3.47 16.54 19.90
CA PRO A 169 -3.18 17.98 19.86
C PRO A 169 -3.34 18.63 18.49
N ASN A 170 -3.16 17.85 17.42
CA ASN A 170 -3.32 18.30 16.05
C ASN A 170 -3.97 17.16 15.25
N PRO A 171 -5.29 16.96 15.32
CA PRO A 171 -5.95 15.86 14.63
C PRO A 171 -6.11 16.19 13.13
N ALA A 172 -6.07 15.16 12.30
CA ALA A 172 -6.26 15.28 10.86
C ALA A 172 -7.62 15.91 10.57
N ARG A 173 -7.60 17.10 9.97
CA ARG A 173 -8.84 17.81 9.62
C ARG A 173 -9.46 17.24 8.34
N GLY A 174 -10.79 17.22 8.32
CA GLY A 174 -11.60 16.80 7.17
C GLY A 174 -12.09 15.37 7.30
N CYS A 175 -12.18 14.68 6.17
CA CYS A 175 -12.72 13.32 6.09
C CYS A 175 -11.87 12.31 6.89
N PRO A 176 -12.48 11.47 7.74
CA PRO A 176 -11.80 10.40 8.49
C PRO A 176 -10.97 9.48 7.59
N ALA A 177 -9.92 8.86 8.16
CA ALA A 177 -9.00 8.00 7.40
C ALA A 177 -9.72 6.89 6.62
N GLY A 178 -10.70 6.22 7.24
CA GLY A 178 -11.42 5.10 6.62
C GLY A 178 -12.54 5.49 5.64
N GLU A 179 -12.93 6.77 5.60
CA GLU A 179 -13.89 7.30 4.61
C GLU A 179 -13.20 7.85 3.35
N LEU A 180 -11.86 7.99 3.39
CA LEU A 180 -11.06 8.32 2.23
C LEU A 180 -10.82 7.08 1.37
N VAL A 181 -10.56 7.29 0.08
CA VAL A 181 -9.94 6.24 -0.74
C VAL A 181 -8.52 6.00 -0.23
N ALA A 182 -8.11 4.74 -0.06
CA ALA A 182 -6.82 4.37 0.51
C ALA A 182 -5.61 5.07 -0.17
N SER A 183 -5.67 5.33 -1.47
CA SER A 183 -4.62 6.08 -2.19
C SER A 183 -4.52 7.54 -1.76
N ARG A 184 -5.65 8.21 -1.49
CA ARG A 184 -5.68 9.58 -0.95
C ARG A 184 -5.22 9.59 0.50
N PHE A 185 -5.61 8.59 1.27
CA PHE A 185 -5.12 8.43 2.64
C PHE A 185 -3.60 8.26 2.67
N ARG A 186 -3.03 7.40 1.83
CA ARG A 186 -1.58 7.23 1.64
C ARG A 186 -0.87 8.54 1.37
N HIS A 187 -1.41 9.35 0.47
CA HIS A 187 -0.83 10.66 0.18
C HIS A 187 -0.79 11.56 1.43
N LYS A 188 -1.91 11.65 2.18
CA LYS A 188 -1.95 12.43 3.43
C LYS A 188 -0.98 11.91 4.49
N ALA A 189 -0.96 10.60 4.73
CA ALA A 189 -0.08 9.95 5.69
C ALA A 189 1.40 10.21 5.36
N ARG A 190 1.76 10.03 4.09
CA ARG A 190 3.09 10.34 3.58
C ARG A 190 3.46 11.81 3.77
N THR A 191 2.59 12.75 3.41
CA THR A 191 2.84 14.18 3.58
C THR A 191 3.03 14.54 5.05
N TRP A 192 2.22 13.96 5.94
CA TRP A 192 2.38 14.17 7.38
C TRP A 192 3.73 13.63 7.86
N ARG A 193 4.07 12.40 7.48
CA ARG A 193 5.35 11.77 7.80
C ARG A 193 6.51 12.62 7.32
N GLU A 194 6.48 13.10 6.08
CA GLU A 194 7.56 13.90 5.51
C GLU A 194 7.82 15.19 6.28
N ARG A 195 6.77 15.82 6.85
CA ARG A 195 6.89 17.05 7.65
C ARG A 195 7.38 16.81 9.08
N HIS A 196 7.08 15.64 9.66
CA HIS A 196 7.36 15.33 11.07
C HIS A 196 8.43 14.25 11.22
N HIS A 197 9.14 13.90 10.14
CA HIS A 197 10.17 12.87 10.17
C HIS A 197 11.33 13.30 11.09
N PRO A 198 11.77 12.46 12.04
CA PRO A 198 12.81 12.82 13.01
C PRO A 198 14.18 13.07 12.35
N VAL A 199 14.45 12.39 11.24
CA VAL A 199 15.63 12.61 10.40
C VAL A 199 15.32 13.60 9.28
N SER A 200 16.17 14.62 9.13
CA SER A 200 16.04 15.62 8.08
C SER A 200 15.99 14.99 6.68
N ILE A 201 15.30 15.68 5.76
CA ILE A 201 15.12 15.21 4.39
C ILE A 201 16.46 15.05 3.66
N GLU A 202 17.47 15.85 4.00
CA GLU A 202 18.82 15.81 3.44
C GLU A 202 19.56 14.53 3.81
N LYS A 203 19.52 14.14 5.09
CA LYS A 203 20.16 12.90 5.57
C LYS A 203 19.53 11.65 4.95
N ARG A 204 18.21 11.66 4.73
CA ARG A 204 17.52 10.55 4.05
C ARG A 204 17.76 10.53 2.56
N HIS A 205 17.78 11.69 1.90
CA HIS A 205 18.13 11.78 0.49
C HIS A 205 19.56 11.26 0.26
N ALA A 206 20.51 11.59 1.13
CA ALA A 206 21.88 11.07 1.07
C ALA A 206 21.95 9.53 1.20
N ARG A 207 21.13 8.92 2.07
CA ARG A 207 21.04 7.45 2.19
C ARG A 207 20.34 6.81 1.00
N GLY A 208 19.19 7.35 0.56
CA GLY A 208 18.47 6.86 -0.62
C GLY A 208 19.28 7.01 -1.92
N MET A 209 20.15 8.01 -1.99
CA MET A 209 21.13 8.16 -3.07
C MET A 209 22.14 7.00 -3.12
N ALA A 210 22.51 6.41 -1.99
CA ALA A 210 23.42 5.28 -1.93
C ALA A 210 22.74 3.96 -2.35
N ASP A 211 21.43 3.83 -2.11
CA ASP A 211 20.65 2.63 -2.41
C ASP A 211 20.11 2.57 -3.86
N ARG A 212 20.49 3.56 -4.68
CA ARG A 212 20.05 3.66 -6.08
C ARG A 212 20.43 2.40 -6.86
N ARG A 213 19.44 1.79 -7.52
CA ARG A 213 19.63 0.52 -8.23
C ARG A 213 18.63 0.35 -9.35
N LEU A 214 18.97 -0.53 -10.28
CA LEU A 214 18.10 -0.97 -11.36
C LEU A 214 17.78 -2.45 -11.14
N GLU A 215 16.51 -2.78 -11.10
CA GLU A 215 16.03 -4.15 -10.90
C GLU A 215 15.36 -4.67 -12.17
N TYR A 216 15.70 -5.90 -12.55
CA TYR A 216 15.07 -6.63 -13.64
C TYR A 216 14.30 -7.81 -13.06
N ARG A 217 13.00 -7.93 -13.37
CA ARG A 217 12.17 -9.05 -12.95
C ARG A 217 11.45 -9.65 -14.17
N PRO A 218 11.79 -10.89 -14.59
CA PRO A 218 11.06 -11.55 -15.66
C PRO A 218 9.60 -11.80 -15.26
N ASP A 219 8.68 -11.71 -16.23
CA ASP A 219 7.25 -11.96 -16.08
C ASP A 219 6.78 -13.01 -17.13
N ARG A 220 5.50 -13.33 -17.15
CA ARG A 220 4.92 -14.28 -18.13
C ARG A 220 4.92 -13.69 -19.54
N ASP A 221 4.73 -14.57 -20.53
CA ASP A 221 4.55 -14.21 -21.95
C ASP A 221 5.72 -13.47 -22.60
N GLY A 222 6.95 -13.70 -22.11
CA GLY A 222 8.17 -13.06 -22.64
C GLY A 222 8.32 -11.60 -22.23
N MET A 223 7.52 -11.12 -21.28
CA MET A 223 7.58 -9.77 -20.75
C MET A 223 8.47 -9.70 -19.50
N ALA A 224 8.96 -8.51 -19.17
CA ALA A 224 9.72 -8.28 -17.95
C ALA A 224 9.51 -6.86 -17.41
N TRP A 225 9.61 -6.72 -16.10
CA TRP A 225 9.65 -5.43 -15.42
C TRP A 225 11.09 -4.95 -15.30
N LEU A 226 11.30 -3.69 -15.67
CA LEU A 226 12.52 -2.94 -15.38
C LEU A 226 12.16 -1.79 -14.43
N SER A 227 12.69 -1.82 -13.21
CA SER A 227 12.36 -0.84 -12.17
C SER A 227 13.61 -0.11 -11.70
N ALA A 228 13.58 1.23 -11.77
CA ALA A 228 14.68 2.06 -11.30
C ALA A 228 14.33 2.68 -9.95
N TYR A 229 15.13 2.40 -8.93
CA TYR A 229 15.07 3.07 -7.64
C TYR A 229 16.04 4.25 -7.64
N LEU A 230 15.49 5.46 -7.70
CA LEU A 230 16.22 6.71 -7.93
C LEU A 230 15.78 7.79 -6.93
N PRO A 231 16.57 8.87 -6.77
CA PRO A 231 16.09 10.08 -6.11
C PRO A 231 14.75 10.54 -6.71
N ALA A 232 13.83 10.98 -5.84
CA ALA A 232 12.44 11.23 -6.22
C ALA A 232 12.28 12.32 -7.29
N ASP A 233 13.12 13.36 -7.23
CA ASP A 233 13.24 14.43 -8.23
C ASP A 233 13.72 13.89 -9.58
N THR A 234 14.71 13.00 -9.58
CA THR A 234 15.20 12.34 -10.80
C THR A 234 14.12 11.44 -11.41
N ALA A 235 13.45 10.63 -10.60
CA ALA A 235 12.37 9.76 -11.05
C ALA A 235 11.18 10.56 -11.60
N ALA A 236 10.79 11.65 -10.93
CA ALA A 236 9.75 12.56 -11.39
C ALA A 236 10.14 13.22 -12.72
N GLY A 237 11.37 13.70 -12.86
CA GLY A 237 11.87 14.27 -14.11
C GLY A 237 11.84 13.26 -15.27
N ILE A 238 12.24 12.01 -15.04
CA ILE A 238 12.14 10.94 -16.05
C ILE A 238 10.67 10.71 -16.44
N TRP A 239 9.78 10.61 -15.45
CA TRP A 239 8.36 10.38 -15.68
C TRP A 239 7.69 11.52 -16.44
N GLU A 240 7.96 12.77 -16.08
CA GLU A 240 7.41 13.95 -16.76
C GLU A 240 7.93 14.05 -18.19
N ARG A 241 9.24 13.85 -18.39
CA ARG A 241 9.85 13.91 -19.72
C ARG A 241 9.29 12.82 -20.65
N THR A 242 9.20 11.58 -20.16
CA THR A 242 8.61 10.48 -20.94
C THR A 242 7.12 10.72 -21.22
N THR A 243 6.37 11.22 -20.23
CA THR A 243 4.95 11.56 -20.40
C THR A 243 4.75 12.71 -21.41
N THR A 244 5.62 13.72 -21.40
CA THR A 244 5.54 14.86 -22.32
C THR A 244 5.74 14.41 -23.76
N VAL A 245 6.77 13.60 -24.02
CA VAL A 245 7.02 13.06 -25.38
C VAL A 245 5.91 12.09 -25.79
N ALA A 246 5.45 11.22 -24.90
CA ALA A 246 4.35 10.32 -25.19
C ALA A 246 3.06 11.07 -25.54
N ARG A 247 2.75 12.19 -24.86
CA ARG A 247 1.62 13.05 -25.21
C ARG A 247 1.79 13.73 -26.56
N ALA A 248 3.01 14.15 -26.91
CA ALA A 248 3.29 14.75 -28.21
C ALA A 248 3.12 13.76 -29.37
N LEU A 249 3.23 12.46 -29.11
CA LEU A 249 2.95 11.39 -30.09
C LEU A 249 1.45 11.10 -30.23
N GLN A 250 0.60 11.55 -29.31
CA GLN A 250 -0.84 11.31 -29.40
C GLN A 250 -1.44 12.16 -30.52
N GLY A 251 -2.22 11.52 -31.38
CA GLY A 251 -2.94 12.14 -32.48
C GLY A 251 -4.08 11.25 -32.99
N PRO A 252 -4.88 11.74 -33.95
CA PRO A 252 -6.01 10.99 -34.52
C PRO A 252 -5.60 9.63 -35.11
N ASP A 253 -4.36 9.53 -35.59
CA ASP A 253 -3.80 8.34 -36.24
C ASP A 253 -2.94 7.48 -35.29
N GLU A 254 -2.89 7.80 -34.00
CA GLU A 254 -2.13 7.05 -33.00
C GLU A 254 -3.09 6.29 -32.05
N PRO A 255 -3.38 5.00 -32.33
CA PRO A 255 -4.34 4.23 -31.55
C PRO A 255 -3.81 3.75 -30.20
N ARG A 256 -2.50 3.84 -29.92
CA ARG A 256 -1.91 3.31 -28.68
C ARG A 256 -2.26 4.19 -27.47
N PRO A 257 -2.60 3.59 -26.31
CA PRO A 257 -2.83 4.34 -25.09
C PRO A 257 -1.54 4.96 -24.56
N LEU A 258 -1.68 6.05 -23.79
CA LEU A 258 -0.56 6.80 -23.23
C LEU A 258 0.41 5.94 -22.38
N SER A 259 -0.06 4.85 -21.77
CA SER A 259 0.79 3.90 -21.05
C SER A 259 1.78 3.16 -21.96
N GLN A 260 1.32 2.71 -23.13
CA GLN A 260 2.17 2.03 -24.12
C GLN A 260 3.18 3.02 -24.73
N LEU A 261 2.71 4.20 -25.14
CA LEU A 261 3.60 5.24 -25.69
C LEU A 261 4.70 5.66 -24.70
N ARG A 262 4.38 5.77 -23.40
CA ARG A 262 5.40 6.04 -22.38
C ARG A 262 6.43 4.92 -22.27
N ALA A 263 5.99 3.66 -22.31
CA ALA A 263 6.89 2.51 -22.27
C ALA A 263 7.82 2.48 -23.49
N ASP A 264 7.29 2.72 -24.69
CA ASP A 264 8.06 2.77 -25.94
C ASP A 264 9.10 3.89 -25.93
N VAL A 265 8.72 5.09 -25.48
CA VAL A 265 9.64 6.24 -25.34
C VAL A 265 10.75 5.93 -24.34
N ALA A 266 10.40 5.37 -23.18
CA ALA A 266 11.39 5.00 -22.16
C ALA A 266 12.36 3.92 -22.67
N ALA A 267 11.85 2.87 -23.33
CA ALA A 267 12.66 1.82 -23.94
C ALA A 267 13.59 2.39 -25.01
N THR A 268 13.07 3.27 -25.87
CA THR A 268 13.87 3.94 -26.90
C THR A 268 15.02 4.72 -26.29
N TRP A 269 14.78 5.49 -25.22
CA TRP A 269 15.84 6.26 -24.57
C TRP A 269 16.89 5.38 -23.88
N LEU A 270 16.47 4.28 -23.26
CA LEU A 270 17.38 3.36 -22.57
C LEU A 270 18.21 2.50 -23.52
N LEU A 271 17.69 2.21 -24.73
CA LEU A 271 18.38 1.44 -25.77
C LEU A 271 19.17 2.31 -26.74
N SER A 272 18.78 3.58 -26.91
CA SER A 272 19.49 4.50 -27.79
C SER A 272 20.76 4.99 -27.12
N ASN A 273 21.90 4.67 -27.73
CA ASN A 273 23.23 5.03 -27.23
C ASN A 273 23.54 6.52 -27.47
N ASN A 274 22.79 7.42 -26.85
CA ASN A 274 23.02 8.87 -26.94
C ASN A 274 23.91 9.36 -25.79
N ILE A 275 25.17 8.92 -25.83
CA ILE A 275 26.25 9.41 -24.95
C ILE A 275 26.63 10.88 -25.31
N ALA A 276 26.01 11.49 -26.33
CA ALA A 276 26.35 12.84 -26.79
C ALA A 276 25.94 14.00 -25.86
N CYS A 277 25.18 13.78 -24.77
CA CYS A 277 24.76 14.87 -23.87
C CYS A 277 25.50 14.98 -22.53
N LEU A 278 26.46 14.09 -22.22
CA LEU A 278 27.18 14.14 -20.93
C LEU A 278 28.55 14.84 -20.97
N LEU A 279 28.97 15.43 -22.09
CA LEU A 279 30.30 16.08 -22.19
C LEU A 279 30.33 17.50 -22.80
N TYR A 280 29.22 18.25 -22.80
CA TYR A 280 29.31 19.67 -23.18
C TYR A 280 28.47 20.61 -22.32
N THR A 281 28.88 20.76 -21.07
CA THR A 281 28.69 22.01 -20.33
C THR A 281 29.98 22.36 -19.60
N SER A 282 30.94 22.89 -20.35
CA SER A 282 31.98 23.79 -19.83
C SER A 282 31.84 25.15 -20.53
N PRO A 283 31.85 26.28 -19.79
CA PRO A 283 31.59 27.60 -20.36
C PRO A 283 32.86 28.11 -21.05
N SER A 284 32.75 28.55 -22.30
CA SER A 284 33.84 29.20 -23.03
C SER A 284 34.06 30.65 -22.53
N PRO A 285 35.32 31.13 -22.38
CA PRO A 285 35.62 32.47 -21.91
C PRO A 285 35.35 33.53 -22.98
N ARG A 286 34.72 34.64 -22.60
CA ARG A 286 34.62 35.84 -23.43
C ARG A 286 36.01 36.44 -23.63
N ASP A 287 36.57 36.28 -24.82
CA ASP A 287 37.74 37.06 -25.23
C ASP A 287 37.30 38.45 -25.72
N ARG A 288 37.79 39.49 -25.04
CA ARG A 288 37.66 40.89 -25.41
C ARG A 288 38.91 41.26 -26.21
N SER A 289 38.79 41.37 -27.54
CA SER A 289 39.60 42.34 -28.30
C SER A 289 39.14 42.44 -29.76
N ARG A 290 38.37 43.48 -30.08
CA ARG A 290 38.41 44.09 -31.41
C ARG A 290 39.18 45.39 -31.31
N SER A 291 40.46 45.33 -31.66
CA SER A 291 41.27 46.51 -31.97
C SER A 291 40.84 47.06 -33.33
N ARG A 292 40.72 48.38 -33.36
CA ARG A 292 40.74 49.32 -34.48
C ARG A 292 41.55 48.84 -35.70
N MET A 293 41.03 49.18 -36.87
CA MET A 293 41.81 49.44 -38.09
C MET A 293 41.55 50.90 -38.50
N PRO A 294 42.52 51.54 -39.17
CA PRO A 294 42.62 52.99 -39.35
C PRO A 294 41.59 53.58 -40.32
#